data_AF-X0W2E8-F1
#
_entry.id   AF-X0W2E8-F1
#
_cell.length_a   1.000
_cell.length_b   1.000
_cell.length_c   1.000
_cell.angle_alpha   90.00
_cell.angle_beta   90.00
_cell.angle_gamma   90.00
#
_symmetry.space_group_name_H-M   'P 1'
#
loop_
_entity.id
_entity.type
_entity.pdbx_description
1 polymer ?
#
loop_
_entity_poly.entity_id
_entity_poly.type
_entity_poly.pdbx_seq_one_letter_code
_entity_poly.pdbx_strand_id
1 'polypeptide(L)'
;MPINANQKGKRFERDVAKQLNKAFNSNVRRTPMSGGMSIKGDIIDINPDSILSDFHFECKNQEKLNIWKALAQSRNDCPSMKIPLVVFTKNHERDYVTLEFEDLINLLLELEEFR
;
A
#
# COMPACT_ATOMS: atom_id res chain seq x y z
N MET A 1 -27.81 -0.68 -2.41
CA MET A 1 -27.52 -1.34 -1.12
C MET A 1 -26.37 -0.60 -0.45
N PRO A 2 -26.36 -0.47 0.89
CA PRO A 2 -25.20 0.06 1.60
C PRO A 2 -23.97 -0.82 1.31
N ILE A 3 -22.85 -0.20 0.96
CA ILE A 3 -21.58 -0.90 0.72
C ILE A 3 -21.08 -1.42 2.07
N ASN A 4 -20.86 -2.73 2.16
CA ASN A 4 -20.31 -3.33 3.39
C ASN A 4 -18.79 -3.06 3.49
N ALA A 5 -18.22 -3.23 4.69
CA ALA A 5 -16.80 -2.95 4.94
C ALA A 5 -15.84 -3.72 4.01
N ASN A 6 -16.19 -4.96 3.63
CA ASN A 6 -15.38 -5.76 2.71
C ASN A 6 -15.35 -5.16 1.30
N GLN A 7 -16.51 -4.78 0.76
CA GLN A 7 -16.61 -4.13 -0.55
C GLN A 7 -15.92 -2.76 -0.54
N LYS A 8 -15.99 -2.04 0.59
CA LYS A 8 -15.30 -0.76 0.79
C LYS A 8 -13.78 -0.91 0.68
N GLY A 9 -13.20 -1.90 1.37
CA GLY A 9 -11.77 -2.23 1.27
C GLY A 9 -11.36 -2.58 -0.16
N LYS A 10 -12.09 -3.53 -0.79
CA LYS A 10 -11.84 -3.92 -2.19
C LYS A 10 -11.94 -2.76 -3.18
N ARG A 11 -12.83 -1.79 -2.94
CA ARG A 11 -12.94 -0.59 -3.78
C ARG A 11 -11.70 0.27 -3.59
N PHE A 12 -11.31 0.53 -2.34
CA PHE A 12 -10.13 1.32 -2.02
C PHE A 12 -8.85 0.73 -2.63
N GLU A 13 -8.62 -0.57 -2.50
CA GLU A 13 -7.48 -1.26 -3.13
C GLU A 13 -7.43 -1.04 -4.66
N ARG A 14 -8.59 -1.07 -5.34
CA ARG A 14 -8.67 -0.77 -6.79
C ARG A 14 -8.37 0.70 -7.08
N ASP A 15 -8.87 1.60 -6.25
CA ASP A 15 -8.66 3.04 -6.43
C ASP A 15 -7.18 3.40 -6.25
N VAL A 16 -6.49 2.85 -5.24
CA VAL A 16 -5.04 3.02 -5.04
C VAL A 16 -4.26 2.46 -6.24
N ALA A 17 -4.54 1.23 -6.67
CA ALA A 17 -3.88 0.64 -7.84
C ALA A 17 -4.07 1.49 -9.11
N LYS A 18 -5.28 2.03 -9.32
CA LYS A 18 -5.57 2.93 -10.45
C LYS A 18 -4.78 4.24 -10.38
N GLN A 19 -4.67 4.83 -9.19
CA GLN A 19 -3.90 6.06 -8.99
C GLN A 19 -2.41 5.84 -9.27
N LEU A 20 -1.84 4.75 -8.76
CA LEU A 20 -0.44 4.39 -8.99
C LEU A 20 -0.17 4.07 -10.47
N ASN A 21 -1.04 3.29 -11.13
CA ASN A 21 -0.91 3.03 -12.57
C ASN A 21 -0.93 4.32 -13.40
N LYS A 22 -1.77 5.28 -13.04
CA LYS A 22 -1.84 6.57 -13.74
C LYS A 22 -0.57 7.41 -13.55
N ALA A 23 0.01 7.40 -12.35
CA ALA A 23 1.18 8.22 -12.03
C ALA A 23 2.49 7.61 -12.58
N PHE A 24 2.65 6.29 -12.47
CA PHE A 24 3.89 5.59 -12.80
C PHE A 24 3.87 4.90 -14.17
N ASN A 25 2.72 4.92 -14.87
CA ASN A 25 2.52 4.18 -16.12
C ASN A 25 2.94 2.69 -16.00
N SER A 26 2.54 2.07 -14.88
CA SER A 26 2.96 0.71 -14.52
C SER A 26 1.80 -0.31 -14.55
N ASN A 27 1.96 -1.48 -13.92
CA ASN A 27 1.00 -2.59 -13.95
C ASN A 27 0.64 -3.09 -12.53
N VAL A 28 0.17 -2.16 -11.70
CA VAL A 28 -0.33 -2.40 -10.35
C VAL A 28 -1.69 -3.07 -10.38
N ARG A 29 -1.82 -4.18 -9.64
CA ARG A 29 -3.04 -4.99 -9.54
C ARG A 29 -3.31 -5.35 -8.09
N ARG A 30 -4.55 -5.71 -7.79
CA ARG A 30 -4.89 -6.32 -6.50
C ARG A 30 -4.31 -7.73 -6.41
N THR A 31 -3.76 -8.08 -5.27
CA THR A 31 -3.25 -9.43 -5.03
C THR A 31 -4.42 -10.41 -4.89
N PRO A 32 -4.49 -11.47 -5.71
CA PRO A 32 -5.51 -12.50 -5.55
C PRO A 32 -5.30 -13.24 -4.23
N MET A 33 -6.34 -13.37 -3.41
CA MET A 33 -6.29 -14.10 -2.14
C MET A 33 -5.11 -13.67 -1.24
N SER A 34 -4.91 -12.36 -1.05
CA SER A 34 -3.81 -11.79 -0.23
C SER A 34 -3.65 -12.42 1.17
N GLY A 35 -4.70 -13.00 1.74
CA GLY A 35 -4.66 -13.74 3.01
C GLY A 35 -4.27 -15.22 2.92
N GLY A 36 -4.28 -15.85 1.75
CA GLY A 36 -4.17 -17.31 1.56
C GLY A 36 -3.09 -17.80 0.60
N MET A 37 -2.34 -16.91 -0.06
CA MET A 37 -1.24 -17.24 -0.95
C MET A 37 0.13 -16.88 -0.33
N SER A 38 1.23 -17.33 -0.93
CA SER A 38 2.60 -16.94 -0.55
C SER A 38 2.91 -15.46 -0.83
N ILE A 39 2.19 -14.85 -1.78
CA ILE A 39 2.30 -13.43 -2.12
C ILE A 39 1.38 -12.64 -1.19
N LYS A 40 2.01 -11.83 -0.34
CA LYS A 40 1.35 -10.98 0.66
C LYS A 40 1.24 -9.53 0.17
N GLY A 41 0.31 -8.78 0.77
CA GLY A 41 -0.01 -7.39 0.43
C GLY A 41 -1.29 -7.27 -0.39
N ASP A 42 -1.96 -6.12 -0.31
CA ASP A 42 -3.27 -5.91 -0.91
C ASP A 42 -3.21 -5.56 -2.40
N ILE A 43 -2.13 -4.87 -2.79
CA ILE A 43 -1.80 -4.58 -4.19
C ILE A 43 -0.33 -4.90 -4.47
N ILE A 44 -0.03 -5.20 -5.72
CA ILE A 44 1.29 -5.54 -6.22
C ILE A 44 1.49 -4.92 -7.60
N ASP A 45 2.68 -4.35 -7.85
CA ASP A 45 3.13 -4.06 -9.21
C ASP A 45 3.78 -5.31 -9.81
N ILE A 46 3.29 -5.77 -10.96
CA ILE A 46 3.89 -6.91 -11.67
C ILE A 46 4.94 -6.48 -12.70
N ASN A 47 5.20 -5.18 -12.82
CA ASN A 47 6.37 -4.67 -13.51
C ASN A 47 7.57 -4.60 -12.54
N PRO A 48 8.60 -5.47 -12.69
CA PRO A 48 9.74 -5.50 -11.76
C PRO A 48 10.69 -4.31 -11.93
N ASP A 49 10.59 -3.55 -13.03
CA ASP A 49 11.45 -2.39 -13.28
C ASP A 49 10.86 -1.10 -12.68
N SER A 50 9.65 -1.18 -12.11
CA SER A 50 8.98 -0.06 -11.46
C SER A 50 9.39 0.02 -10.00
N ILE A 51 9.74 1.20 -9.50
CA ILE A 51 10.04 1.44 -8.08
C ILE A 51 8.91 0.98 -7.14
N LEU A 52 7.67 0.89 -7.64
CA LEU A 52 6.53 0.38 -6.88
C LEU A 52 6.67 -1.10 -6.51
N SER A 53 7.48 -1.89 -7.24
CA SER A 53 7.72 -3.30 -6.89
C SER A 53 8.49 -3.46 -5.59
N ASP A 54 9.18 -2.42 -5.13
CA ASP A 54 10.02 -2.44 -3.93
C ASP A 54 9.23 -2.14 -2.65
N PHE A 55 7.93 -1.87 -2.77
CA PHE A 55 7.05 -1.59 -1.64
C PHE A 55 6.05 -2.73 -1.39
N HIS A 56 5.69 -2.92 -0.13
CA HIS A 56 4.62 -3.80 0.31
C HIS A 56 3.42 -2.96 0.78
N PHE A 57 2.32 -3.03 0.03
CA PHE A 57 1.16 -2.17 0.26
C PHE A 57 0.08 -2.87 1.08
N GLU A 58 -0.22 -2.32 2.26
CA GLU A 58 -1.40 -2.65 3.07
C GLU A 58 -2.43 -1.52 2.97
N CYS A 59 -3.65 -1.82 2.51
CA CYS A 59 -4.71 -0.84 2.24
C CYS A 59 -5.82 -0.90 3.29
N LYS A 60 -6.05 0.20 4.02
CA LYS A 60 -7.12 0.28 5.03
C LYS A 60 -8.13 1.39 4.74
N ASN A 61 -9.38 1.01 4.49
CA ASN A 61 -10.49 1.97 4.47
C ASN A 61 -11.39 1.78 5.70
N GLN A 62 -11.14 2.53 6.77
CA GLN A 62 -11.76 2.33 8.09
C GLN A 62 -12.07 3.68 8.77
N GLU A 63 -13.27 3.83 9.33
CA GLU A 63 -13.64 5.04 10.09
C GLU A 63 -12.84 5.21 11.39
N LYS A 64 -12.44 4.09 12.00
CA LYS A 64 -11.61 4.04 13.21
C LYS A 64 -10.47 3.07 12.97
N LEU A 65 -9.42 3.55 12.30
CA LEU A 65 -8.22 2.76 12.05
C LEU A 65 -7.39 2.62 13.33
N ASN A 66 -7.10 1.38 13.74
CA ASN A 66 -6.01 1.11 14.67
C ASN A 66 -4.70 1.07 13.88
N ILE A 67 -4.02 2.21 13.80
CA ILE A 67 -2.80 2.35 12.99
C ILE A 67 -1.68 1.43 13.47
N TRP A 68 -1.54 1.22 14.78
CA TRP A 68 -0.51 0.32 15.33
C TRP A 68 -0.69 -1.12 14.88
N LYS A 69 -1.95 -1.61 14.85
CA LYS A 69 -2.26 -2.94 14.33
C LYS A 69 -1.98 -3.04 12.83
N ALA A 70 -2.32 -2.00 12.06
CA ALA A 70 -2.07 -1.98 10.62
C ALA A 70 -0.57 -1.96 10.30
N LEU A 71 0.23 -1.15 11.01
CA LEU A 71 1.69 -1.11 10.89
C LEU A 71 2.32 -2.45 11.26
N ALA A 72 1.88 -3.09 12.35
CA ALA A 72 2.36 -4.41 12.72
C ALA A 72 2.02 -5.48 11.66
N GLN A 73 0.80 -5.44 11.10
CA GLN A 73 0.41 -6.35 10.03
C GLN A 73 1.28 -6.13 8.78
N SER A 74 1.39 -4.89 8.30
CA SER A 74 2.18 -4.54 7.12
C SER A 74 3.64 -4.99 7.28
N ARG A 75 4.27 -4.76 8.44
CA ARG A 75 5.65 -5.20 8.70
C ARG A 75 5.81 -6.71 8.71
N ASN A 76 4.89 -7.43 9.36
CA ASN A 76 4.97 -8.90 9.47
C ASN A 76 4.69 -9.61 8.13
N ASP A 77 3.82 -9.05 7.29
CA ASP A 77 3.48 -9.58 5.98
C ASP A 77 4.47 -9.11 4.88
N CYS A 78 5.32 -8.13 5.17
CA CYS A 78 6.29 -7.58 4.23
C CYS A 78 7.46 -8.54 3.97
N PRO A 79 7.76 -8.86 2.70
CA PRO A 79 8.98 -9.59 2.34
C PRO A 79 10.25 -8.81 2.73
N SER A 80 11.33 -9.51 3.09
CA SER A 80 12.58 -8.91 3.62
C SER A 80 13.26 -7.88 2.72
N MET A 81 12.94 -7.85 1.42
CA MET A 81 13.53 -6.94 0.43
C MET A 81 12.58 -5.80 0.04
N LYS A 82 11.48 -5.60 0.76
CA LYS A 82 10.49 -4.56 0.47
C LYS A 82 10.30 -3.61 1.63
N ILE A 83 9.86 -2.40 1.32
CA ILE A 83 9.51 -1.37 2.29
C ILE A 83 8.00 -1.46 2.61
N PRO A 84 7.60 -1.68 3.87
CA PRO A 84 6.19 -1.76 4.26
C PRO A 84 5.50 -0.40 4.25
N LEU A 85 4.32 -0.35 3.64
CA LEU A 85 3.45 0.82 3.60
C LEU A 85 2.07 0.47 4.16
N VAL A 86 1.47 1.45 4.85
CA VAL A 86 0.03 1.44 5.12
C VAL A 86 -0.58 2.62 4.39
N VAL A 87 -1.36 2.33 3.35
CA VAL A 87 -2.19 3.32 2.65
C VAL A 87 -3.57 3.28 3.27
N PHE A 88 -4.09 4.41 3.71
CA PHE A 88 -5.34 4.44 4.46
C PHE A 88 -6.21 5.66 4.19
N THR A 89 -7.50 5.47 4.41
CA THR A 89 -8.54 6.49 4.26
C THR A 89 -9.77 6.17 5.12
N LYS A 90 -10.71 7.09 5.16
CA LYS A 90 -12.08 6.91 5.70
C LYS A 90 -13.09 7.57 4.77
N ASN A 91 -14.38 7.48 5.07
CA ASN A 91 -15.38 8.15 4.24
C ASN A 91 -15.16 9.66 4.20
N HIS A 92 -15.23 10.23 2.98
CA HIS A 92 -15.11 11.67 2.72
C HIS A 92 -13.79 12.30 3.19
N GLU A 93 -12.71 11.53 3.11
CA GLU A 93 -11.37 11.96 3.51
C GLU A 93 -10.37 11.74 2.37
N ARG A 94 -9.22 12.39 2.46
CA ARG A 94 -8.08 12.14 1.57
C ARG A 94 -7.42 10.80 1.88
N ASP A 95 -6.69 10.29 0.89
CA ASP A 95 -5.86 9.11 1.05
C ASP A 95 -4.52 9.53 1.67
N TYR A 96 -4.09 8.82 2.71
CA TYR A 96 -2.81 9.03 3.40
C TYR A 96 -1.98 7.76 3.33
N VAL A 97 -0.68 7.90 3.52
CA VAL A 97 0.27 6.78 3.58
C VAL A 97 1.21 6.97 4.76
N THR A 98 1.60 5.88 5.41
CA THR A 98 2.68 5.86 6.40
C THR A 98 3.86 5.04 5.92
N LEU A 99 5.05 5.49 6.31
CA LEU A 99 6.35 4.82 6.23
C LEU A 99 6.92 4.71 7.65
N GLU A 100 7.84 3.78 7.90
CA GLU A 100 8.70 3.93 9.08
C GLU A 100 9.58 5.18 8.91
N PHE A 101 9.93 5.79 10.02
CA PHE A 101 10.68 7.05 9.99
C PHE A 101 12.07 6.87 9.37
N GLU A 102 12.71 5.72 9.60
CA GLU A 102 14.00 5.37 9.00
C GLU A 102 13.90 5.21 7.48
N ASP A 103 12.86 4.53 6.98
CA ASP A 103 12.60 4.41 5.53
C ASP A 103 12.42 5.79 4.89
N LEU A 104 11.69 6.70 5.54
CA LEU A 104 11.53 8.07 5.06
C LEU A 104 12.87 8.82 5.01
N ILE A 105 13.72 8.68 6.03
CA ILE A 105 15.05 9.30 6.04
C ILE A 105 15.88 8.81 4.86
N ASN A 106 15.91 7.49 4.62
CA ASN A 106 16.67 6.90 3.52
C ASN A 106 16.18 7.41 2.16
N LEU A 107 14.86 7.48 1.95
CA LEU A 107 14.28 8.05 0.73
C LEU A 107 14.64 9.53 0.55
N LEU A 108 14.66 10.32 1.62
CA LEU A 108 15.04 11.73 1.54
C LEU A 108 16.52 11.92 1.22
N LEU A 109 17.40 11.07 1.76
CA LEU A 109 18.83 11.08 1.45
C LEU A 109 19.07 10.73 -0.03
N GLU A 110 18.42 9.68 -0.53
CA GLU A 110 18.51 9.31 -1.95
C GLU A 110 18.05 10.46 -2.85
N LEU A 111 16.92 11.11 -2.53
CA LEU A 111 16.42 12.26 -3.29
C LEU A 111 17.36 13.47 -3.23
N GLU A 112 18.09 13.67 -2.13
CA GLU A 112 19.08 14.74 -1.99
C GLU A 112 20.29 14.51 -2.91
N GLU A 113 20.69 13.26 -3.16
CA GLU A 113 21.79 12.93 -4.10
C GLU A 113 21.46 13.30 -5.56
N PHE A 114 20.18 13.42 -5.91
CA PHE A 114 19.72 13.77 -7.25
C PHE A 114 19.49 15.29 -7.47
N ARG A 115 19.75 16.13 -6.46
CA ARG A 115 19.60 17.60 -6.56
C ARG A 115 20.86 18.28 -7.09
#